data_AF-A0A818EE34-F1
#
_entry.id   AF-A0A818EE34-F1
#
_cell.length_a   1.000
_cell.length_b   1.000
_cell.length_c   1.000
_cell.angle_alpha   90.00
_cell.angle_beta   90.00
_cell.angle_gamma   90.00
#
_symmetry.space_group_name_H-M   'P 1'
#
loop_
_entity.id
_entity.type
_entity.pdbx_description
1 polymer ?
#
loop_
_entity_poly.entity_id
_entity_poly.type
_entity_poly.pdbx_seq_one_letter_code
_entity_poly.pdbx_strand_id
1 'polypeptide(L)'
;MYYTPLPIDGFQLGEEETSRTYLFVTSLDTEQTRAKQSFDYASNEREPDEIWSSHVSLWNQVWLNGRIEIRDDVELQRQVNSALYYILSSLPPLSTRSEHKQFYGLSPGSLSRGGRLGEDYGGHSFWDTETWMYPSILLFYPTLAKEILSYRIALRDAAAHNAHLFGYIGWRYPWESARTGIDVTPDCCPEVRLYQMHITGDIAFAARQYIAVTRDQSWLKFEMGGDLIYETARFWASRAIYNLDRKQYEILMVLPPDEDAQPFKNNSVFTNAVASLSIQLADRVSCITEKSVPPAWLDIANNLYFPFDNVTQIHLEYENFNPKNASIKQADVVLLGFPLMWPMSKEVRRNDLLTYERLTRDDGPAMTWSMHAIGHLELKDFELAEELFRRSYETYVRPPFNVWTEARSGVGAVNFITGAGGFLQAVLFGYGGIRLTLNELEIMPPGRLPNRSTQLAFHGLKYNGATFDVMIEKEMYHVNVVALNNDNSQSMLYEHEQQRGSLRVNDTLSFRVDTRLIIHLAAPLCP
;
A
#
# COMPACT_ATOMS: atom_id res chain seq x y z
N MET A 1 12.44 -15.15 -24.10
CA MET A 1 12.96 -13.83 -23.69
C MET A 1 14.21 -13.54 -24.51
N TYR A 2 14.34 -12.31 -25.01
CA TYR A 2 15.55 -11.80 -25.67
C TYR A 2 15.92 -10.49 -24.97
N TYR A 3 17.21 -10.25 -24.72
CA TYR A 3 17.66 -9.08 -23.99
C TYR A 3 19.09 -8.69 -24.35
N THR A 4 19.41 -7.40 -24.18
CA THR A 4 20.78 -6.89 -24.28
C THR A 4 21.56 -7.27 -23.02
N PRO A 5 22.72 -7.95 -23.13
CA PRO A 5 23.55 -8.28 -21.98
C PRO A 5 24.03 -7.02 -21.23
N LEU A 6 24.09 -7.10 -19.90
CA LEU A 6 24.70 -6.06 -19.07
C LEU A 6 26.24 -6.15 -19.12
N PRO A 7 26.98 -5.03 -18.99
CA PRO A 7 28.44 -5.05 -18.87
C PRO A 7 28.88 -5.89 -17.67
N ILE A 8 29.82 -6.82 -17.87
CA ILE A 8 30.32 -7.73 -16.83
C ILE A 8 31.08 -6.97 -15.74
N ASP A 9 31.81 -5.92 -16.12
CA ASP A 9 32.61 -5.09 -15.20
C ASP A 9 31.79 -3.98 -14.51
N GLY A 10 30.47 -3.99 -14.71
CA GLY A 10 29.54 -3.00 -14.18
C GLY A 10 29.55 -1.67 -14.93
N PHE A 11 28.97 -0.65 -14.30
CA PHE A 11 28.83 0.69 -14.86
C PHE A 11 29.93 1.59 -14.32
N GLN A 12 31.05 1.69 -15.05
CA GLN A 12 32.17 2.56 -14.71
C GLN A 12 32.36 3.61 -15.81
N LEU A 13 32.63 4.85 -15.39
CA LEU A 13 33.10 5.92 -16.26
C LEU A 13 34.62 5.82 -16.39
N GLY A 14 35.16 6.09 -17.59
CA GLY A 14 36.59 6.27 -17.77
C GLY A 14 37.12 7.49 -17.00
N GLU A 15 38.44 7.59 -16.80
CA GLU A 15 39.08 8.67 -16.01
C GLU A 15 38.70 10.09 -16.46
N GLU A 16 38.44 10.30 -17.75
CA GLU A 16 38.04 11.59 -18.34
C GLU A 16 36.54 11.66 -18.69
N GLU A 17 35.77 10.58 -18.52
CA GLU A 17 34.34 10.56 -18.84
C GLU A 17 33.52 11.14 -17.69
N THR A 18 32.71 12.15 -17.99
CA THR A 18 31.75 12.71 -17.04
C THR A 18 30.36 12.07 -17.14
N SER A 19 30.09 11.38 -18.24
CA SER A 19 28.84 10.66 -18.49
C SER A 19 29.01 9.59 -19.55
N ARG A 20 28.24 8.50 -19.45
CA ARG A 20 28.14 7.44 -20.45
C ARG A 20 26.69 6.97 -20.53
N THR A 21 26.19 6.76 -21.74
CA THR A 21 24.82 6.30 -21.98
C THR A 21 24.82 4.85 -22.43
N TYR A 22 23.92 4.06 -21.88
CA TYR A 22 23.71 2.66 -22.25
C TYR A 22 22.26 2.46 -22.67
N LEU A 23 22.04 1.69 -23.74
CA LEU A 23 20.70 1.27 -24.18
C LEU A 23 20.56 -0.24 -23.96
N PHE A 24 19.57 -0.61 -23.13
CA PHE A 24 19.22 -2.00 -22.89
C PHE A 24 17.81 -2.27 -23.41
N VAL A 25 17.69 -3.27 -24.29
CA VAL A 25 16.41 -3.72 -24.82
C VAL A 25 16.10 -5.07 -24.20
N THR A 26 14.87 -5.25 -23.75
CA THR A 26 14.34 -6.53 -23.28
C THR A 26 13.01 -6.80 -23.94
N SER A 27 12.82 -8.03 -24.42
CA SER A 27 11.59 -8.51 -25.04
C SER A 27 11.18 -9.85 -24.42
N LEU A 28 9.95 -9.90 -23.93
CA LEU A 28 9.36 -11.06 -23.28
C LEU A 28 7.98 -11.35 -23.90
N ASP A 29 7.78 -12.59 -24.32
CA ASP A 29 6.49 -13.10 -24.81
C ASP A 29 6.41 -14.60 -24.51
N THR A 30 5.20 -15.14 -24.44
CA THR A 30 4.95 -16.59 -24.38
C THR A 30 5.33 -17.31 -25.68
N GLU A 31 5.39 -16.58 -26.80
CA GLU A 31 5.83 -17.07 -28.11
C GLU A 31 7.21 -16.53 -28.46
N GLN A 32 8.17 -17.43 -28.65
CA GLN A 32 9.56 -17.08 -28.93
C GLN A 32 9.70 -16.23 -30.20
N THR A 33 8.92 -16.51 -31.25
CA THR A 33 8.96 -15.77 -32.50
C THR A 33 8.57 -14.31 -32.33
N ARG A 34 7.49 -14.02 -31.58
CA ARG A 34 7.07 -12.63 -31.28
C ARG A 34 8.09 -11.89 -30.43
N ALA A 35 8.64 -12.57 -29.42
CA ALA A 35 9.69 -12.00 -28.58
C ALA A 35 10.92 -11.62 -29.42
N LYS A 36 11.34 -12.50 -30.35
CA LYS A 36 12.46 -12.24 -31.26
C LYS A 36 12.18 -11.08 -32.19
N GLN A 37 11.02 -11.08 -32.86
CA GLN A 37 10.63 -10.00 -33.79
C GLN A 37 10.64 -8.62 -33.10
N SER A 38 10.09 -8.54 -31.89
CA SER A 38 10.06 -7.28 -31.13
C SER A 38 11.47 -6.83 -30.70
N PHE A 39 12.34 -7.78 -30.34
CA PHE A 39 13.73 -7.49 -29.98
C PHE A 39 14.54 -7.02 -31.19
N ASP A 40 14.41 -7.70 -32.33
CA ASP A 40 15.11 -7.35 -33.57
C ASP A 40 14.63 -5.98 -34.08
N TYR A 41 13.33 -5.70 -34.03
CA TYR A 41 12.76 -4.39 -34.36
C TYR A 41 13.35 -3.26 -33.50
N ALA A 42 13.38 -3.45 -32.18
CA ALA A 42 13.92 -2.45 -31.26
C ALA A 42 15.46 -2.33 -31.35
N SER A 43 16.19 -3.40 -31.67
CA SER A 43 17.66 -3.38 -31.64
C SER A 43 18.30 -3.01 -32.98
N ASN A 44 17.63 -3.30 -34.10
CA ASN A 44 18.22 -3.19 -35.44
C ASN A 44 17.48 -2.23 -36.38
N GLU A 45 16.18 -2.02 -36.16
CA GLU A 45 15.31 -1.26 -37.09
C GLU A 45 14.95 0.14 -36.56
N ARG A 46 15.47 0.53 -35.41
CA ARG A 46 15.19 1.81 -34.75
C ARG A 46 16.49 2.48 -34.34
N GLU A 47 16.62 3.76 -34.65
CA GLU A 47 17.76 4.55 -34.18
C GLU A 47 17.71 4.69 -32.65
N PRO A 48 18.85 4.55 -31.94
CA PRO A 48 18.90 4.66 -30.48
C PRO A 48 18.22 5.93 -29.93
N ASP A 49 18.40 7.06 -30.61
CA ASP A 49 17.81 8.36 -30.21
C ASP A 49 16.27 8.36 -30.32
N GLU A 50 15.70 7.62 -31.27
CA GLU A 50 14.24 7.47 -31.39
C GLU A 50 13.67 6.63 -30.25
N ILE A 51 14.38 5.57 -29.86
CA ILE A 51 13.99 4.70 -28.74
C ILE A 51 14.06 5.49 -27.43
N TRP A 52 15.17 6.19 -27.22
CA TRP A 52 15.35 7.07 -26.06
C TRP A 52 14.26 8.14 -25.97
N SER A 53 14.03 8.88 -27.05
CA SER A 53 13.00 9.94 -27.09
C SER A 53 11.61 9.39 -26.82
N SER A 54 11.28 8.21 -27.36
CA SER A 54 10.01 7.53 -27.09
C SER A 54 9.90 7.09 -25.62
N HIS A 55 10.98 6.56 -25.03
CA HIS A 55 11.03 6.16 -23.63
C HIS A 55 10.83 7.36 -22.70
N VAL A 56 11.58 8.44 -22.93
CA VAL A 56 11.48 9.70 -22.15
C VAL A 56 10.08 10.29 -22.24
N SER A 57 9.47 10.30 -23.44
CA SER A 57 8.11 10.81 -23.62
C SER A 57 7.08 10.05 -22.79
N LEU A 58 7.17 8.71 -22.75
CA LEU A 58 6.26 7.87 -21.95
C LEU A 58 6.47 8.08 -20.44
N TRP A 59 7.71 8.15 -19.96
CA TRP A 59 7.98 8.46 -18.56
C TRP A 59 7.55 9.88 -18.17
N ASN A 60 7.69 10.85 -19.07
CA ASN A 60 7.19 12.19 -18.82
C ASN A 60 5.67 12.19 -18.60
N GLN A 61 4.91 11.38 -19.35
CA GLN A 61 3.48 11.22 -19.11
C GLN A 61 3.20 10.63 -17.72
N VAL A 62 4.01 9.65 -17.27
CA VAL A 62 3.89 9.11 -15.90
C VAL A 62 4.08 10.23 -14.87
N TRP A 63 5.16 11.01 -14.95
CA TRP A 63 5.47 12.10 -14.00
C TRP A 63 4.49 13.28 -14.06
N LEU A 64 3.91 13.56 -15.22
CA LEU A 64 2.86 14.57 -15.37
C LEU A 64 1.55 14.13 -14.70
N ASN A 65 1.26 12.83 -14.68
CA ASN A 65 0.07 12.29 -14.02
C ASN A 65 0.20 12.24 -12.50
N GLY A 66 1.41 12.01 -11.96
CA GLY A 66 1.63 11.89 -10.52
C GLY A 66 3.09 12.07 -10.16
N ARG A 67 3.40 13.00 -9.26
CA ARG A 67 4.76 13.17 -8.72
C ARG A 67 4.76 13.86 -7.37
N ILE A 68 5.89 13.74 -6.68
CA ILE A 68 6.15 14.38 -5.40
C ILE A 68 7.39 15.26 -5.56
N GLU A 69 7.28 16.52 -5.17
CA GLU A 69 8.37 17.51 -5.22
C GLU A 69 8.76 17.96 -3.82
N ILE A 70 10.06 18.01 -3.55
CA ILE A 70 10.68 18.42 -2.30
C ILE A 70 11.72 19.48 -2.62
N ARG A 71 11.56 20.69 -2.05
CA ARG A 71 12.52 21.78 -2.24
C ARG A 71 13.60 21.78 -1.16
N ASP A 72 14.80 22.19 -1.56
CA ASP A 72 15.99 22.34 -0.72
C ASP A 72 16.52 21.03 -0.08
N ASP A 73 16.06 19.87 -0.55
CA ASP A 73 16.64 18.58 -0.19
C ASP A 73 16.74 17.61 -1.38
N VAL A 74 17.78 17.79 -2.20
CA VAL A 74 18.02 17.01 -3.41
C VAL A 74 18.17 15.52 -3.14
N GLU A 75 18.78 15.14 -2.01
CA GLU A 75 18.96 13.72 -1.67
C GLU A 75 17.61 13.06 -1.37
N LEU A 76 16.76 13.70 -0.57
CA LEU A 76 15.43 13.19 -0.30
C LEU A 76 14.55 13.17 -1.56
N GLN A 77 14.63 14.19 -2.43
CA GLN A 77 13.97 14.20 -3.73
C GLN A 77 14.39 13.00 -4.60
N ARG A 78 15.69 12.66 -4.63
CA ARG A 78 16.20 11.49 -5.34
C ARG A 78 15.60 10.20 -4.79
N GLN A 79 15.50 10.06 -3.47
CA GLN A 79 14.90 8.88 -2.84
C GLN A 79 13.42 8.73 -3.20
N VAL A 80 12.66 9.82 -3.16
CA VAL A 80 11.25 9.84 -3.57
C VAL A 80 11.09 9.45 -5.04
N ASN A 81 11.91 10.01 -5.93
CA ASN A 81 11.85 9.68 -7.35
C ASN A 81 12.23 8.21 -7.61
N SER A 82 13.26 7.70 -6.95
CA SER A 82 13.67 6.29 -7.06
C SER A 82 12.59 5.34 -6.56
N ALA A 83 11.97 5.64 -5.41
CA ALA A 83 10.87 4.84 -4.86
C ALA A 83 9.68 4.77 -5.83
N LEU A 84 9.24 5.92 -6.35
CA LEU A 84 8.17 5.98 -7.36
C LEU A 84 8.56 5.26 -8.64
N TYR A 85 9.77 5.47 -9.15
CA TYR A 85 10.26 4.83 -10.36
C TYR A 85 10.22 3.30 -10.25
N TYR A 86 10.76 2.72 -9.17
CA TYR A 86 10.82 1.26 -9.04
C TYR A 86 9.44 0.62 -8.89
N ILE A 87 8.53 1.25 -8.13
CA ILE A 87 7.14 0.79 -8.02
C ILE A 87 6.43 0.88 -9.38
N LEU A 88 6.47 2.05 -10.03
CA LEU A 88 5.75 2.28 -11.30
C LEU A 88 6.32 1.49 -12.46
N SER A 89 7.64 1.24 -12.47
CA SER A 89 8.28 0.36 -13.47
C SER A 89 7.82 -1.09 -13.35
N SER A 90 7.32 -1.49 -12.16
CA SER A 90 6.85 -2.84 -11.86
C SER A 90 5.35 -3.03 -12.10
N LEU A 91 4.67 -2.00 -12.62
CA LEU A 91 3.25 -2.01 -12.98
C LEU A 91 3.07 -2.01 -14.50
N PRO A 92 1.89 -2.39 -15.00
CA PRO A 92 1.57 -2.25 -16.41
C PRO A 92 1.76 -0.80 -16.90
N PRO A 93 2.23 -0.59 -18.13
CA PRO A 93 2.38 0.76 -18.68
C PRO A 93 1.01 1.43 -18.82
N LEU A 94 0.96 2.74 -18.54
CA LEU A 94 -0.27 3.56 -18.68
C LEU A 94 -0.78 3.60 -20.13
N SER A 95 0.10 3.38 -21.10
CA SER A 95 -0.22 3.32 -22.53
C SER A 95 0.55 2.16 -23.15
N THR A 96 -0.16 1.30 -23.88
CA THR A 96 0.40 0.15 -24.60
C THR A 96 -0.13 0.13 -26.03
N ARG A 97 0.68 -0.42 -26.95
CA ARG A 97 0.29 -0.65 -28.36
C ARG A 97 -0.35 -2.02 -28.57
N SER A 98 -0.38 -2.84 -27.54
CA SER A 98 -0.97 -4.19 -27.55
C SER A 98 -2.18 -4.24 -26.62
N GLU A 99 -3.10 -5.15 -26.88
CA GLU A 99 -4.21 -5.41 -25.98
C GLU A 99 -3.71 -5.61 -24.55
N HIS A 100 -4.33 -4.92 -23.60
CA HIS A 100 -4.02 -5.08 -22.18
C HIS A 100 -4.32 -6.52 -21.76
N LYS A 101 -3.27 -7.29 -21.50
CA LYS A 101 -3.39 -8.61 -20.89
C LYS A 101 -3.51 -8.46 -19.38
N GLN A 102 -4.13 -9.45 -18.75
CA GLN A 102 -4.23 -9.58 -17.30
C GLN A 102 -2.87 -9.34 -16.61
N PHE A 103 -2.86 -8.42 -15.65
CA PHE A 103 -1.74 -8.24 -14.74
C PHE A 103 -1.72 -9.35 -13.68
N TYR A 104 -0.52 -9.85 -13.32
CA TYR A 104 -0.34 -11.01 -12.44
C TYR A 104 0.29 -10.67 -11.08
N GLY A 105 -0.04 -9.48 -10.56
CA GLY A 105 0.38 -9.06 -9.23
C GLY A 105 1.72 -8.33 -9.21
N LEU A 106 2.00 -7.73 -8.07
CA LEU A 106 3.19 -6.93 -7.79
C LEU A 106 4.00 -7.67 -6.71
N SER A 107 5.31 -7.81 -6.90
CA SER A 107 6.19 -8.51 -5.96
C SER A 107 6.88 -7.52 -5.02
N PRO A 108 7.15 -7.87 -3.74
CA PRO A 108 8.02 -7.10 -2.86
C PRO A 108 9.39 -6.77 -3.47
N GLY A 109 9.92 -7.67 -4.31
CA GLY A 109 11.26 -7.56 -4.92
C GLY A 109 11.29 -6.82 -6.26
N SER A 110 10.20 -6.18 -6.71
CA SER A 110 10.08 -5.51 -8.02
C SER A 110 10.34 -6.45 -9.22
N LEU A 111 10.57 -5.88 -10.42
CA LEU A 111 10.99 -6.64 -11.61
C LEU A 111 12.47 -7.06 -11.63
N SER A 112 13.31 -6.54 -10.73
CA SER A 112 14.75 -6.82 -10.74
C SER A 112 15.11 -8.06 -9.92
N ARG A 113 16.09 -8.83 -10.42
CA ARG A 113 16.81 -9.92 -9.72
C ARG A 113 16.02 -11.23 -9.44
N GLY A 114 14.71 -11.27 -9.69
CA GLY A 114 13.91 -12.51 -9.65
C GLY A 114 14.46 -13.66 -10.53
N GLY A 115 14.35 -14.90 -10.05
CA GLY A 115 14.67 -16.12 -10.83
C GLY A 115 15.54 -17.15 -10.11
N ARG A 116 16.11 -16.82 -8.94
CA ARG A 116 16.77 -17.78 -8.04
C ARG A 116 15.91 -17.97 -6.78
N LEU A 117 15.63 -19.22 -6.44
CA LEU A 117 14.82 -19.56 -5.27
C LEU A 117 15.49 -18.98 -4.01
N GLY A 118 14.73 -18.18 -3.25
CA GLY A 118 15.20 -17.58 -1.99
C GLY A 118 15.95 -16.24 -2.13
N GLU A 119 16.11 -15.67 -3.33
CA GLU A 119 16.77 -14.36 -3.49
C GLU A 119 15.80 -13.17 -3.54
N ASP A 120 14.65 -13.25 -4.24
CA ASP A 120 13.72 -12.12 -4.39
C ASP A 120 12.25 -12.57 -4.49
N TYR A 121 11.80 -13.34 -3.49
CA TYR A 121 10.37 -13.73 -3.31
C TYR A 121 9.70 -14.41 -4.52
N GLY A 122 10.48 -14.96 -5.46
CA GLY A 122 9.97 -15.67 -6.64
C GLY A 122 9.16 -14.82 -7.63
N GLY A 123 9.10 -13.50 -7.45
CA GLY A 123 8.14 -12.66 -8.16
C GLY A 123 6.68 -12.88 -7.71
N HIS A 124 6.46 -13.50 -6.56
CA HIS A 124 5.13 -13.74 -6.00
C HIS A 124 4.55 -12.45 -5.40
N SER A 125 3.22 -12.37 -5.37
CA SER A 125 2.47 -11.30 -4.71
C SER A 125 2.09 -11.69 -3.29
N PHE A 126 2.40 -10.82 -2.34
CA PHE A 126 2.14 -10.96 -0.90
C PHE A 126 1.13 -9.90 -0.46
N TRP A 127 0.81 -9.85 0.84
CA TRP A 127 0.08 -8.74 1.46
C TRP A 127 0.80 -7.39 1.30
N ASP A 128 2.10 -7.43 1.01
CA ASP A 128 2.92 -6.26 0.76
C ASP A 128 2.34 -5.37 -0.33
N THR A 129 1.78 -6.00 -1.36
CA THR A 129 1.13 -5.34 -2.49
C THR A 129 0.08 -4.37 -2.00
N GLU A 130 -0.92 -4.88 -1.29
CA GLU A 130 -2.09 -4.13 -0.86
C GLU A 130 -1.82 -3.24 0.37
N THR A 131 -0.82 -3.56 1.18
CA THR A 131 -0.54 -2.83 2.44
C THR A 131 0.48 -1.72 2.25
N TRP A 132 1.59 -1.99 1.55
CA TRP A 132 2.76 -1.11 1.55
C TRP A 132 2.85 -0.26 0.28
N MET A 133 2.61 -0.85 -0.89
CA MET A 133 2.80 -0.19 -2.19
C MET A 133 1.52 0.44 -2.72
N TYR A 134 0.38 -0.25 -2.53
CA TYR A 134 -0.93 0.15 -3.03
C TYR A 134 -1.39 1.56 -2.64
N PRO A 135 -1.24 2.05 -1.40
CA PRO A 135 -1.82 3.34 -1.01
C PRO A 135 -1.31 4.53 -1.82
N SER A 136 0.00 4.55 -2.10
CA SER A 136 0.63 5.58 -2.93
C SER A 136 0.22 5.46 -4.40
N ILE A 137 0.12 4.23 -4.92
CA ILE A 137 -0.37 3.96 -6.28
C ILE A 137 -1.82 4.43 -6.42
N LEU A 138 -2.67 4.17 -5.43
CA LEU A 138 -4.09 4.53 -5.48
C LEU A 138 -4.30 6.04 -5.61
N LEU A 139 -3.57 6.84 -4.83
CA LEU A 139 -3.72 8.30 -4.84
C LEU A 139 -3.26 8.93 -6.16
N PHE A 140 -2.27 8.37 -6.86
CA PHE A 140 -1.75 8.92 -8.11
C PHE A 140 -2.27 8.21 -9.37
N TYR A 141 -2.59 6.93 -9.31
CA TYR A 141 -2.91 6.08 -10.45
C TYR A 141 -4.02 5.06 -10.08
N PRO A 142 -5.25 5.52 -9.79
CA PRO A 142 -6.34 4.64 -9.39
C PRO A 142 -6.68 3.56 -10.44
N THR A 143 -6.37 3.79 -11.72
CA THR A 143 -6.50 2.77 -12.77
C THR A 143 -5.52 1.60 -12.56
N LEU A 144 -4.27 1.87 -12.21
CA LEU A 144 -3.28 0.83 -11.86
C LEU A 144 -3.62 0.15 -10.53
N ALA A 145 -4.16 0.90 -9.58
CA ALA A 145 -4.68 0.32 -8.34
C ALA A 145 -5.86 -0.64 -8.60
N LYS A 146 -6.71 -0.35 -9.59
CA LYS A 146 -7.73 -1.31 -10.04
C LYS A 146 -7.10 -2.57 -10.63
N GLU A 147 -6.06 -2.45 -11.47
CA GLU A 147 -5.35 -3.62 -12.04
C GLU A 147 -4.82 -4.58 -10.96
N ILE A 148 -4.31 -4.05 -9.85
CA ILE A 148 -3.87 -4.85 -8.70
C ILE A 148 -5.04 -5.64 -8.08
N LEU A 149 -6.20 -5.02 -7.87
CA LEU A 149 -7.38 -5.71 -7.35
C LEU A 149 -7.96 -6.70 -8.38
N SER A 150 -7.94 -6.35 -9.66
CA SER A 150 -8.36 -7.22 -10.77
C SER A 150 -7.56 -8.52 -10.81
N TYR A 151 -6.25 -8.47 -10.49
CA TYR A 151 -5.44 -9.67 -10.31
C TYR A 151 -6.02 -10.60 -9.23
N ARG A 152 -6.37 -10.08 -8.05
CA ARG A 152 -6.97 -10.88 -6.98
C ARG A 152 -8.34 -11.45 -7.38
N ILE A 153 -9.15 -10.68 -8.10
CA ILE A 153 -10.45 -11.11 -8.64
C ILE A 153 -10.29 -12.22 -9.69
N ALA A 154 -9.31 -12.12 -10.58
CA ALA A 154 -9.04 -13.12 -11.61
C ALA A 154 -8.68 -14.49 -10.99
N LEU A 155 -8.13 -14.50 -9.78
CA LEU A 155 -7.69 -15.69 -9.05
C LEU A 155 -8.69 -16.17 -7.98
N ARG A 156 -9.90 -15.63 -7.97
CA ARG A 156 -10.94 -15.94 -6.97
C ARG A 156 -11.24 -17.43 -6.80
N ASP A 157 -11.20 -18.22 -7.88
CA ASP A 157 -11.55 -19.64 -7.83
C ASP A 157 -10.51 -20.42 -7.00
N ALA A 158 -9.23 -20.04 -7.09
CA ALA A 158 -8.18 -20.58 -6.25
C ALA A 158 -8.35 -20.16 -4.78
N ALA A 159 -8.74 -18.91 -4.53
CA ALA A 159 -9.03 -18.43 -3.17
C ALA A 159 -10.26 -19.12 -2.53
N ALA A 160 -11.30 -19.38 -3.32
CA ALA A 160 -12.48 -20.14 -2.89
C ALA A 160 -12.11 -21.61 -2.60
N HIS A 161 -11.31 -22.23 -3.46
CA HIS A 161 -10.80 -23.58 -3.23
C HIS A 161 -9.96 -23.64 -1.96
N ASN A 162 -9.08 -22.66 -1.75
CA ASN A 162 -8.25 -22.58 -0.55
C ASN A 162 -9.09 -22.42 0.73
N ALA A 163 -10.16 -21.62 0.73
CA ALA A 163 -11.08 -21.55 1.87
C ALA A 163 -11.70 -22.93 2.16
N HIS A 164 -12.17 -23.62 1.12
CA HIS A 164 -12.79 -24.94 1.23
C HIS A 164 -11.84 -26.02 1.76
N LEU A 165 -10.57 -26.02 1.33
CA LEU A 165 -9.54 -26.96 1.81
C LEU A 165 -9.37 -26.92 3.33
N PHE A 166 -9.63 -25.78 3.96
CA PHE A 166 -9.53 -25.59 5.41
C PHE A 166 -10.89 -25.58 6.12
N GLY A 167 -11.96 -25.99 5.45
CA GLY A 167 -13.30 -26.11 6.03
C GLY A 167 -14.07 -24.79 6.15
N TYR A 168 -13.63 -23.74 5.47
CA TYR A 168 -14.28 -22.43 5.45
C TYR A 168 -15.03 -22.18 4.13
N ILE A 169 -15.83 -21.12 4.09
CA ILE A 169 -16.54 -20.64 2.90
C ILE A 169 -16.10 -19.20 2.59
N GLY A 170 -16.37 -18.68 1.40
CA GLY A 170 -15.83 -17.38 0.97
C GLY A 170 -14.48 -17.51 0.26
N TRP A 171 -13.76 -16.41 0.15
CA TRP A 171 -12.43 -16.37 -0.50
C TRP A 171 -11.34 -16.21 0.54
N ARG A 172 -10.41 -17.18 0.60
CA ARG A 172 -9.19 -17.11 1.40
C ARG A 172 -8.00 -17.04 0.46
N TYR A 173 -7.38 -15.86 0.35
CA TYR A 173 -6.21 -15.71 -0.50
C TYR A 173 -4.99 -16.44 0.10
N PRO A 174 -4.11 -17.01 -0.76
CA PRO A 174 -2.87 -17.64 -0.31
C PRO A 174 -1.90 -16.60 0.25
N TRP A 175 -0.94 -17.02 1.10
CA TRP A 175 0.10 -16.10 1.59
C TRP A 175 1.00 -15.61 0.46
N GLU A 176 1.45 -16.55 -0.38
CA GLU A 176 2.17 -16.26 -1.62
C GLU A 176 1.32 -16.64 -2.83
N SER A 177 1.04 -15.65 -3.68
CA SER A 177 0.28 -15.85 -4.90
C SER A 177 1.14 -15.61 -6.14
N ALA A 178 0.97 -16.45 -7.16
CA ALA A 178 1.62 -16.26 -8.46
C ALA A 178 0.58 -16.35 -9.58
N ARG A 179 0.96 -16.89 -10.75
CA ARG A 179 0.12 -16.92 -11.96
C ARG A 179 -1.21 -17.67 -11.80
N THR A 180 -1.25 -18.75 -11.02
CA THR A 180 -2.43 -19.62 -10.90
C THR A 180 -3.33 -19.28 -9.72
N GLY A 181 -2.86 -18.46 -8.78
CA GLY A 181 -3.55 -18.18 -7.52
C GLY A 181 -3.53 -19.32 -6.50
N ILE A 182 -2.97 -20.48 -6.83
CA ILE A 182 -2.66 -21.52 -5.85
C ILE A 182 -1.53 -21.01 -4.97
N ASP A 183 -1.57 -21.38 -3.69
CA ASP A 183 -0.52 -21.04 -2.74
C ASP A 183 0.83 -21.63 -3.18
N VAL A 184 1.81 -20.76 -3.37
CA VAL A 184 3.18 -21.11 -3.79
C VAL A 184 4.20 -20.87 -2.67
N THR A 185 3.75 -20.70 -1.43
CA THR A 185 4.65 -20.54 -0.29
C THR A 185 5.57 -21.76 -0.18
N PRO A 186 6.89 -21.56 -0.08
CA PRO A 186 7.85 -22.65 0.02
C PRO A 186 7.56 -23.57 1.21
N ASP A 187 7.79 -24.87 1.02
CA ASP A 187 7.54 -25.88 2.06
C ASP A 187 8.40 -25.73 3.33
N CYS A 188 9.43 -24.88 3.29
CA CYS A 188 10.23 -24.56 4.48
C CYS A 188 9.53 -23.60 5.46
N CYS A 189 8.44 -22.95 5.04
CA CYS A 189 7.69 -22.00 5.85
C CYS A 189 6.19 -22.37 5.89
N PRO A 190 5.81 -23.57 6.39
CA PRO A 190 4.42 -23.99 6.36
C PRO A 190 3.50 -23.16 7.27
N GLU A 191 4.01 -22.57 8.35
CA GLU A 191 3.23 -21.81 9.32
C GLU A 191 2.59 -20.57 8.73
N VAL A 192 3.33 -19.80 7.91
CA VAL A 192 2.78 -18.59 7.25
C VAL A 192 1.67 -18.96 6.27
N ARG A 193 1.87 -20.03 5.48
CA ARG A 193 0.85 -20.61 4.58
C ARG A 193 -0.42 -21.02 5.34
N LEU A 194 -0.26 -21.68 6.49
CA LEU A 194 -1.37 -22.24 7.26
C LEU A 194 -2.13 -21.18 8.06
N TYR A 195 -1.44 -20.23 8.67
CA TYR A 195 -1.99 -19.38 9.73
C TYR A 195 -1.98 -17.88 9.41
N GLN A 196 -1.16 -17.39 8.47
CA GLN A 196 -1.05 -15.96 8.17
C GLN A 196 -2.10 -15.49 7.16
N MET A 197 -3.36 -15.64 7.55
CA MET A 197 -4.51 -15.39 6.67
C MET A 197 -4.96 -13.92 6.62
N HIS A 198 -4.29 -13.02 7.36
CA HIS A 198 -4.62 -11.60 7.37
C HIS A 198 -4.51 -10.95 5.98
N ILE A 199 -3.71 -11.52 5.06
CA ILE A 199 -3.67 -11.11 3.64
C ILE A 199 -5.05 -10.97 2.99
N THR A 200 -6.00 -11.83 3.39
CA THR A 200 -7.38 -11.74 2.90
C THR A 200 -8.04 -10.43 3.36
N GLY A 201 -7.84 -10.06 4.63
CA GLY A 201 -8.29 -8.78 5.18
C GLY A 201 -7.53 -7.58 4.60
N ASP A 202 -6.24 -7.72 4.29
CA ASP A 202 -5.43 -6.67 3.66
C ASP A 202 -5.93 -6.34 2.26
N ILE A 203 -6.29 -7.35 1.46
CA ILE A 203 -6.91 -7.18 0.13
C ILE A 203 -8.28 -6.49 0.26
N ALA A 204 -9.11 -6.87 1.22
CA ALA A 204 -10.37 -6.18 1.47
C ALA A 204 -10.17 -4.74 1.96
N PHE A 205 -9.10 -4.46 2.71
CA PHE A 205 -8.74 -3.12 3.12
C PHE A 205 -8.23 -2.27 1.95
N ALA A 206 -7.48 -2.84 1.00
CA ALA A 206 -7.17 -2.16 -0.26
C ALA A 206 -8.43 -1.87 -1.08
N ALA A 207 -9.40 -2.80 -1.15
CA ALA A 207 -10.71 -2.53 -1.77
C ALA A 207 -11.48 -1.42 -1.04
N ARG A 208 -11.42 -1.35 0.29
CA ARG A 208 -11.97 -0.25 1.09
C ARG A 208 -11.37 1.09 0.68
N GLN A 209 -10.04 1.16 0.58
CA GLN A 209 -9.32 2.37 0.16
C GLN A 209 -9.67 2.74 -1.29
N TYR A 210 -9.74 1.76 -2.20
CA TYR A 210 -10.12 1.95 -3.59
C TYR A 210 -11.47 2.67 -3.70
N ILE A 211 -12.49 2.14 -3.04
CA ILE A 211 -13.83 2.73 -3.04
C ILE A 211 -13.83 4.09 -2.37
N ALA A 212 -13.06 4.25 -1.28
CA ALA A 212 -12.92 5.53 -0.60
C ALA A 212 -12.45 6.63 -1.57
N VAL A 213 -11.48 6.30 -2.43
CA VAL A 213 -10.87 7.22 -3.39
C VAL A 213 -11.67 7.37 -4.68
N THR A 214 -12.20 6.31 -5.28
CA THR A 214 -12.73 6.35 -6.65
C THR A 214 -14.24 6.46 -6.74
N ARG A 215 -14.98 5.96 -5.75
CA ARG A 215 -16.44 5.73 -5.83
C ARG A 215 -16.87 4.93 -7.05
N ASP A 216 -16.01 4.02 -7.54
CA ASP A 216 -16.29 3.22 -8.73
C ASP A 216 -17.42 2.19 -8.46
N GLN A 217 -18.67 2.64 -8.66
CA GLN A 217 -19.85 1.78 -8.54
C GLN A 217 -19.94 0.75 -9.67
N SER A 218 -19.37 1.05 -10.83
CA SER A 218 -19.31 0.09 -11.95
C SER A 218 -18.44 -1.10 -11.54
N TRP A 219 -17.28 -0.83 -10.95
CA TRP A 219 -16.40 -1.89 -10.43
C TRP A 219 -17.10 -2.75 -9.38
N LEU A 220 -17.84 -2.13 -8.46
CA LEU A 220 -18.63 -2.83 -7.45
C LEU A 220 -19.71 -3.75 -8.05
N LYS A 221 -20.43 -3.30 -9.07
CA LYS A 221 -21.59 -4.02 -9.65
C LYS A 221 -21.23 -5.01 -10.74
N PHE A 222 -20.27 -4.65 -11.60
CA PHE A 222 -20.09 -5.30 -12.90
C PHE A 222 -18.68 -5.86 -13.12
N GLU A 223 -17.70 -5.46 -12.31
CA GLU A 223 -16.30 -5.93 -12.42
C GLU A 223 -15.87 -6.80 -11.23
N MET A 224 -16.84 -7.42 -10.54
CA MET A 224 -16.64 -8.32 -9.38
C MET A 224 -16.00 -7.69 -8.14
N GLY A 225 -15.90 -6.35 -8.06
CA GLY A 225 -15.43 -5.68 -6.86
C GLY A 225 -16.32 -5.93 -5.64
N GLY A 226 -17.64 -5.99 -5.85
CA GLY A 226 -18.60 -6.37 -4.82
C GLY A 226 -18.47 -7.83 -4.38
N ASP A 227 -18.14 -8.74 -5.30
CA ASP A 227 -17.87 -10.16 -4.98
C ASP A 227 -16.62 -10.33 -4.13
N LEU A 228 -15.53 -9.63 -4.47
CA LEU A 228 -14.29 -9.62 -3.69
C LEU A 228 -14.54 -9.25 -2.22
N ILE A 229 -15.29 -8.16 -2.02
CA ILE A 229 -15.62 -7.66 -0.68
C ILE A 229 -16.53 -8.65 0.06
N TYR A 230 -17.59 -9.11 -0.58
CA TYR A 230 -18.58 -9.98 0.05
C TYR A 230 -17.99 -11.36 0.40
N GLU A 231 -17.26 -12.00 -0.51
CA GLU A 231 -16.70 -13.33 -0.27
C GLU A 231 -15.53 -13.31 0.71
N THR A 232 -14.80 -12.19 0.83
CA THR A 232 -13.82 -11.98 1.91
C THR A 232 -14.51 -11.82 3.26
N ALA A 233 -15.57 -11.01 3.35
CA ALA A 233 -16.37 -10.89 4.57
C ALA A 233 -16.98 -12.23 4.98
N ARG A 234 -17.45 -13.02 4.01
CA ARG A 234 -17.98 -14.37 4.21
C ARG A 234 -16.94 -15.32 4.80
N PHE A 235 -15.69 -15.23 4.33
CA PHE A 235 -14.58 -15.98 4.90
C PHE A 235 -14.39 -15.66 6.38
N TRP A 236 -14.25 -14.39 6.74
CA TRP A 236 -14.08 -13.97 8.13
C TRP A 236 -15.27 -14.35 9.01
N ALA A 237 -16.50 -14.19 8.52
CA ALA A 237 -17.70 -14.58 9.24
C ALA A 237 -17.79 -16.10 9.47
N SER A 238 -17.30 -16.92 8.53
CA SER A 238 -17.23 -18.37 8.69
C SER A 238 -16.12 -18.84 9.63
N ARG A 239 -15.12 -17.99 9.87
CA ARG A 239 -13.92 -18.29 10.68
C ARG A 239 -14.10 -17.94 12.15
N ALA A 240 -14.91 -16.92 12.44
CA ALA A 240 -15.17 -16.46 13.80
C ALA A 240 -15.98 -17.50 14.59
N ILE A 241 -15.58 -17.71 15.84
CA ILE A 241 -16.29 -18.57 16.79
C ILE A 241 -16.78 -17.74 17.97
N TYR A 242 -17.94 -18.08 18.54
CA TYR A 242 -18.45 -17.38 19.71
C TYR A 242 -17.95 -18.05 21.00
N ASN A 243 -17.30 -17.27 21.87
CA ASN A 243 -16.85 -17.70 23.17
C ASN A 243 -17.92 -17.35 24.23
N LEU A 244 -18.56 -18.37 24.80
CA LEU A 244 -19.66 -18.19 25.77
C LEU A 244 -19.22 -17.52 27.08
N ASP A 245 -17.99 -17.77 27.52
CA ASP A 245 -17.47 -17.23 28.78
C ASP A 245 -17.15 -15.74 28.65
N ARG A 246 -16.53 -15.35 27.52
CA ARG A 246 -16.22 -13.94 27.20
C ARG A 246 -17.41 -13.16 26.65
N LYS A 247 -18.42 -13.85 26.12
CA LYS A 247 -19.55 -13.27 25.37
C LYS A 247 -19.09 -12.44 24.16
N GLN A 248 -18.01 -12.87 23.53
CA GLN A 248 -17.38 -12.21 22.39
C GLN A 248 -17.02 -13.24 21.33
N TYR A 249 -16.80 -12.78 20.11
CA TYR A 249 -16.28 -13.61 19.03
C TYR A 249 -14.76 -13.66 19.06
N GLU A 250 -14.19 -14.78 18.64
CA GLU A 250 -12.76 -15.03 18.61
C GLU A 250 -12.33 -15.53 17.23
N ILE A 251 -11.10 -15.21 16.85
CA ILE A 251 -10.42 -15.82 15.70
C ILE A 251 -9.16 -16.48 16.25
N LEU A 252 -9.20 -17.81 16.31
CA LEU A 252 -8.15 -18.64 16.89
C LEU A 252 -7.20 -19.18 15.82
N MET A 253 -5.97 -19.55 16.22
CA MET A 253 -4.97 -20.17 15.34
C MET A 253 -4.68 -19.35 14.08
N VAL A 254 -4.16 -18.14 14.29
CA VAL A 254 -3.71 -17.21 13.26
C VAL A 254 -2.26 -16.82 13.51
N LEU A 255 -1.53 -16.43 12.48
CA LEU A 255 -0.23 -15.79 12.62
C LEU A 255 -0.40 -14.28 12.37
N PRO A 256 0.00 -13.41 13.31
CA PRO A 256 0.02 -11.96 13.08
C PRO A 256 1.01 -11.55 11.98
N PRO A 257 1.00 -10.29 11.53
CA PRO A 257 2.11 -9.67 10.80
C PRO A 257 3.49 -9.94 11.40
N ASP A 258 3.62 -9.98 12.73
CA ASP A 258 4.85 -10.45 13.36
C ASP A 258 5.06 -11.96 13.15
N GLU A 259 5.84 -12.32 12.13
CA GLU A 259 6.16 -13.71 11.82
C GLU A 259 7.07 -14.39 12.85
N ASP A 260 7.70 -13.65 13.77
CA ASP A 260 8.45 -14.25 14.88
C ASP A 260 7.47 -14.85 15.94
N ALA A 261 6.17 -14.51 15.87
CA ALA A 261 5.11 -15.04 16.72
C ALA A 261 4.64 -16.47 16.33
N GLN A 262 5.48 -17.27 15.68
CA GLN A 262 5.16 -18.64 15.31
C GLN A 262 4.92 -19.57 16.53
N PRO A 263 4.23 -20.71 16.33
CA PRO A 263 3.64 -21.19 15.08
C PRO A 263 2.27 -20.60 14.76
N PHE A 264 1.46 -20.32 15.78
CA PHE A 264 0.18 -19.61 15.68
C PHE A 264 -0.17 -19.00 17.02
N LYS A 265 -1.07 -18.01 17.00
CA LYS A 265 -1.60 -17.28 18.16
C LYS A 265 -3.12 -17.19 18.06
N ASN A 266 -3.74 -16.82 19.17
CA ASN A 266 -5.18 -16.57 19.22
C ASN A 266 -5.43 -15.07 19.31
N ASN A 267 -6.48 -14.61 18.63
CA ASN A 267 -6.96 -13.24 18.72
C ASN A 267 -5.84 -12.22 18.45
N SER A 268 -5.09 -12.41 17.36
CA SER A 268 -4.18 -11.37 16.84
C SER A 268 -4.98 -10.09 16.62
N VAL A 269 -4.55 -9.00 17.25
CA VAL A 269 -5.30 -7.75 17.27
C VAL A 269 -5.42 -7.15 15.86
N PHE A 270 -4.34 -7.23 15.06
CA PHE A 270 -4.34 -6.83 13.67
C PHE A 270 -5.30 -7.69 12.82
N THR A 271 -5.20 -9.02 12.97
CA THR A 271 -6.06 -9.96 12.22
C THR A 271 -7.54 -9.73 12.51
N ASN A 272 -7.89 -9.52 13.79
CA ASN A 272 -9.26 -9.24 14.20
C ASN A 272 -9.75 -7.88 13.67
N ALA A 273 -8.87 -6.87 13.61
CA ALA A 273 -9.22 -5.56 13.06
C ALA A 273 -9.53 -5.64 11.56
N VAL A 274 -8.67 -6.26 10.75
CA VAL A 274 -8.92 -6.40 9.31
C VAL A 274 -10.13 -7.29 9.01
N ALA A 275 -10.38 -8.32 9.82
CA ALA A 275 -11.58 -9.15 9.73
C ALA A 275 -12.86 -8.32 9.99
N SER A 276 -12.87 -7.54 11.07
CA SER A 276 -13.99 -6.66 11.42
C SER A 276 -14.24 -5.62 10.31
N LEU A 277 -13.18 -4.94 9.84
CA LEU A 277 -13.28 -3.95 8.77
C LEU A 277 -13.76 -4.54 7.44
N SER A 278 -13.40 -5.79 7.13
CA SER A 278 -13.85 -6.50 5.93
C SER A 278 -15.36 -6.74 5.96
N ILE A 279 -15.88 -7.24 7.09
CA ILE A 279 -17.31 -7.49 7.27
C ILE A 279 -18.10 -6.19 7.24
N GLN A 280 -17.63 -5.16 7.94
CA GLN A 280 -18.26 -3.85 7.91
C GLN A 280 -18.28 -3.27 6.49
N LEU A 281 -17.21 -3.44 5.71
CA LEU A 281 -17.19 -2.95 4.32
C LEU A 281 -18.28 -3.61 3.47
N ALA A 282 -18.49 -4.93 3.60
CA ALA A 282 -19.54 -5.64 2.86
C ALA A 282 -20.93 -5.05 3.14
N ASP A 283 -21.22 -4.71 4.40
CA ASP A 283 -22.46 -4.03 4.76
C ASP A 283 -22.54 -2.61 4.17
N ARG A 284 -21.46 -1.84 4.27
CA ARG A 284 -21.39 -0.45 3.76
C ARG A 284 -21.59 -0.32 2.25
N VAL A 285 -21.39 -1.40 1.48
CA VAL A 285 -21.60 -1.42 0.02
C VAL A 285 -22.77 -2.32 -0.41
N SER A 286 -23.52 -2.89 0.54
CA SER A 286 -24.60 -3.84 0.27
C SER A 286 -25.71 -3.23 -0.60
N CYS A 287 -26.03 -1.95 -0.42
CA CYS A 287 -27.05 -1.25 -1.21
C CYS A 287 -26.65 -1.09 -2.69
N ILE A 288 -25.35 -1.01 -2.98
CA ILE A 288 -24.82 -0.89 -4.36
C ILE A 288 -24.69 -2.28 -4.97
N THR A 289 -24.16 -3.24 -4.21
CA THR A 289 -23.87 -4.60 -4.69
C THR A 289 -25.09 -5.50 -4.75
N GLU A 290 -26.19 -5.12 -4.10
CA GLU A 290 -27.41 -5.92 -3.94
C GLU A 290 -27.15 -7.27 -3.24
N LYS A 291 -26.01 -7.39 -2.54
CA LYS A 291 -25.64 -8.57 -1.76
C LYS A 291 -26.09 -8.39 -0.31
N SER A 292 -27.01 -9.24 0.13
CA SER A 292 -27.54 -9.21 1.51
C SER A 292 -26.48 -9.67 2.51
N VAL A 293 -26.14 -8.82 3.48
CA VAL A 293 -25.24 -9.15 4.58
C VAL A 293 -26.07 -9.66 5.78
N PRO A 294 -25.86 -10.91 6.24
CA PRO A 294 -26.58 -11.42 7.40
C PRO A 294 -26.31 -10.57 8.66
N PRO A 295 -27.33 -10.22 9.47
CA PRO A 295 -27.13 -9.44 10.71
C PRO A 295 -26.12 -10.07 11.67
N ALA A 296 -26.02 -11.41 11.70
CA ALA A 296 -25.03 -12.14 12.49
C ALA A 296 -23.58 -11.80 12.11
N TRP A 297 -23.30 -11.41 10.86
CA TRP A 297 -21.96 -10.99 10.46
C TRP A 297 -21.59 -9.66 11.12
N LEU A 298 -22.53 -8.71 11.17
CA LEU A 298 -22.28 -7.44 11.85
C LEU A 298 -22.15 -7.62 13.36
N ASP A 299 -22.89 -8.56 13.95
CA ASP A 299 -22.69 -8.96 15.34
C ASP A 299 -21.26 -9.48 15.59
N ILE A 300 -20.74 -10.33 14.70
CA ILE A 300 -19.33 -10.76 14.71
C ILE A 300 -18.40 -9.55 14.66
N ALA A 301 -18.53 -8.70 13.64
CA ALA A 301 -17.62 -7.58 13.43
C ALA A 301 -17.57 -6.60 14.62
N ASN A 302 -18.72 -6.37 15.26
CA ASN A 302 -18.83 -5.44 16.39
C ASN A 302 -18.41 -6.05 17.73
N ASN A 303 -18.42 -7.38 17.86
CA ASN A 303 -18.17 -8.09 19.12
C ASN A 303 -16.97 -9.05 19.06
N LEU A 304 -16.04 -8.89 18.10
CA LEU A 304 -14.75 -9.57 18.12
C LEU A 304 -13.91 -9.15 19.34
N TYR A 305 -13.18 -10.09 19.91
CA TYR A 305 -12.30 -9.84 21.04
C TYR A 305 -11.00 -9.18 20.59
N PHE A 306 -10.66 -8.03 21.19
CA PHE A 306 -9.39 -7.34 20.99
C PHE A 306 -8.62 -7.37 22.31
N PRO A 307 -7.48 -8.09 22.39
CA PRO A 307 -6.75 -8.20 23.63
C PRO A 307 -6.12 -6.84 24.00
N PHE A 308 -6.42 -6.36 25.20
CA PHE A 308 -6.05 -5.03 25.68
C PHE A 308 -5.64 -5.07 27.15
N ASP A 309 -4.53 -4.42 27.50
CA ASP A 309 -4.08 -4.29 28.88
C ASP A 309 -4.56 -2.95 29.47
N ASN A 310 -5.54 -3.02 30.36
CA ASN A 310 -6.11 -1.85 31.03
C ASN A 310 -5.12 -1.13 31.98
N VAL A 311 -4.04 -1.77 32.43
CA VAL A 311 -3.07 -1.14 33.32
C VAL A 311 -2.09 -0.29 32.53
N THR A 312 -1.54 -0.83 31.45
CA THR A 312 -0.56 -0.12 30.60
C THR A 312 -1.21 0.66 29.46
N GLN A 313 -2.52 0.50 29.26
CA GLN A 313 -3.30 1.15 28.19
C GLN A 313 -2.71 0.89 26.81
N ILE A 314 -2.40 -0.38 26.52
CA ILE A 314 -1.92 -0.84 25.21
C ILE A 314 -2.83 -1.93 24.65
N HIS A 315 -2.90 -1.99 23.33
CA HIS A 315 -3.33 -3.22 22.67
C HIS A 315 -2.23 -4.27 22.80
N LEU A 316 -2.62 -5.48 23.16
CA LEU A 316 -1.72 -6.63 23.11
C LEU A 316 -1.74 -7.18 21.69
N GLU A 317 -0.59 -7.65 21.20
CA GLU A 317 -0.46 -8.12 19.81
C GLU A 317 -1.36 -9.33 19.52
N TYR A 318 -1.47 -10.21 20.51
CA TYR A 318 -2.35 -11.38 20.53
C TYR A 318 -2.70 -11.75 21.97
N GLU A 319 -3.62 -12.70 22.14
CA GLU A 319 -4.04 -13.13 23.47
C GLU A 319 -2.88 -13.69 24.30
N ASN A 320 -2.74 -13.20 25.53
CA ASN A 320 -1.65 -13.51 26.46
C ASN A 320 -0.25 -13.05 26.01
N PHE A 321 -0.14 -12.12 25.05
CA PHE A 321 1.13 -11.48 24.73
C PHE A 321 1.71 -10.79 25.96
N ASN A 322 3.02 -10.99 26.19
CA ASN A 322 3.74 -10.36 27.29
C ASN A 322 4.86 -9.46 26.74
N PRO A 323 4.69 -8.13 26.77
CA PRO A 323 5.66 -7.21 26.17
C PRO A 323 7.02 -7.19 26.88
N LYS A 324 7.13 -7.67 28.13
CA LYS A 324 8.38 -7.53 28.90
C LYS A 324 9.57 -8.34 28.37
N ASN A 325 9.32 -9.43 27.67
CA ASN A 325 10.34 -10.35 27.16
C ASN A 325 10.16 -10.63 25.67
N ALA A 326 9.44 -9.76 24.96
CA ALA A 326 9.14 -9.93 23.56
C ALA A 326 10.18 -9.23 22.68
N SER A 327 10.39 -9.79 21.50
CA SER A 327 11.04 -9.15 20.36
C SER A 327 10.13 -9.44 19.18
N ILE A 328 9.77 -8.41 18.42
CA ILE A 328 8.90 -8.53 17.25
C ILE A 328 9.68 -8.23 15.97
N LYS A 329 9.31 -8.88 14.87
CA LYS A 329 9.98 -8.73 13.58
C LYS A 329 9.66 -7.39 12.91
N GLN A 330 8.40 -7.00 12.91
CA GLN A 330 7.88 -5.87 12.11
C GLN A 330 6.58 -5.28 12.67
N ALA A 331 6.12 -4.19 12.06
CA ALA A 331 4.86 -3.53 12.44
C ALA A 331 3.66 -4.50 12.46
N ASP A 332 2.99 -4.55 13.62
CA ASP A 332 1.72 -5.25 13.83
C ASP A 332 0.70 -4.31 14.50
N VAL A 333 0.80 -4.13 15.81
CA VAL A 333 -0.17 -3.33 16.59
C VAL A 333 -0.20 -1.89 16.14
N VAL A 334 0.95 -1.34 15.75
CA VAL A 334 1.04 0.04 15.26
C VAL A 334 0.24 0.28 13.97
N LEU A 335 -0.08 -0.79 13.22
CA LEU A 335 -0.93 -0.74 12.04
C LEU A 335 -2.40 -0.45 12.36
N LEU A 336 -2.83 -0.69 13.60
CA LEU A 336 -4.17 -0.32 14.08
C LEU A 336 -4.40 1.18 13.94
N GLY A 337 -3.46 2.02 14.40
CA GLY A 337 -3.61 3.47 14.30
C GLY A 337 -3.47 3.98 12.85
N PHE A 338 -2.47 3.48 12.11
CA PHE A 338 -2.33 3.73 10.68
C PHE A 338 -1.70 2.52 10.00
N PRO A 339 -2.27 1.97 8.91
CA PRO A 339 -3.29 2.60 8.07
C PRO A 339 -4.75 2.32 8.48
N LEU A 340 -5.00 1.37 9.41
CA LEU A 340 -6.38 0.92 9.68
C LEU A 340 -7.27 1.99 10.31
N MET A 341 -6.67 2.98 11.00
CA MET A 341 -7.37 4.03 11.75
C MET A 341 -8.43 3.46 12.70
N TRP A 342 -8.07 2.35 13.35
CA TRP A 342 -8.89 1.70 14.36
C TRP A 342 -9.12 2.66 15.53
N PRO A 343 -10.37 2.82 16.02
CA PRO A 343 -10.67 3.78 17.07
C PRO A 343 -9.87 3.51 18.36
N MET A 344 -9.13 4.52 18.82
CA MET A 344 -8.39 4.48 20.08
C MET A 344 -8.16 5.89 20.63
N SER A 345 -7.83 6.00 21.92
CA SER A 345 -7.45 7.28 22.51
C SER A 345 -6.03 7.70 22.08
N LYS A 346 -5.71 8.99 22.17
CA LYS A 346 -4.34 9.48 21.94
C LYS A 346 -3.32 8.88 22.91
N GLU A 347 -3.76 8.55 24.12
CA GLU A 347 -2.93 7.88 25.13
C GLU A 347 -2.58 6.46 24.69
N VAL A 348 -3.59 5.67 24.30
CA VAL A 348 -3.38 4.31 23.79
C VAL A 348 -2.51 4.34 22.54
N ARG A 349 -2.78 5.27 21.60
CA ARG A 349 -1.94 5.43 20.39
C ARG A 349 -0.48 5.68 20.73
N ARG A 350 -0.19 6.56 21.70
CA ARG A 350 1.17 6.83 22.16
C ARG A 350 1.80 5.60 22.81
N ASN A 351 1.06 4.92 23.69
CA ASN A 351 1.57 3.78 24.44
C ASN A 351 1.86 2.58 23.52
N ASP A 352 1.01 2.33 22.53
CA ASP A 352 1.25 1.33 21.48
C ASP A 352 2.54 1.65 20.72
N LEU A 353 2.68 2.88 20.20
CA LEU A 353 3.87 3.30 19.46
C LEU A 353 5.15 3.11 20.27
N LEU A 354 5.20 3.66 21.50
CA LEU A 354 6.38 3.58 22.37
C LEU A 354 6.70 2.15 22.81
N THR A 355 5.69 1.30 22.97
CA THR A 355 5.91 -0.10 23.37
C THR A 355 6.49 -0.87 22.20
N TYR A 356 5.82 -0.87 21.05
CA TYR A 356 6.19 -1.70 19.92
C TYR A 356 7.45 -1.20 19.20
N GLU A 357 7.80 0.08 19.32
CA GLU A 357 9.08 0.62 18.84
C GLU A 357 10.26 -0.05 19.58
N ARG A 358 10.15 -0.20 20.90
CA ARG A 358 11.19 -0.84 21.72
C ARG A 358 11.29 -2.36 21.51
N LEU A 359 10.18 -3.00 21.16
CA LEU A 359 10.13 -4.45 20.93
C LEU A 359 10.57 -4.83 19.52
N THR A 360 10.51 -3.89 18.56
CA THR A 360 10.92 -4.15 17.18
C THR A 360 12.42 -4.31 17.09
N ARG A 361 12.86 -5.46 16.60
CA ARG A 361 14.29 -5.75 16.43
C ARG A 361 14.93 -4.85 15.37
N ASP A 362 16.21 -4.53 15.57
CA ASP A 362 16.93 -3.54 14.76
C ASP A 362 17.18 -3.95 13.30
N ASP A 363 17.16 -5.25 13.02
CA ASP A 363 17.35 -5.84 11.69
C ASP A 363 16.01 -6.19 11.00
N GLY A 364 14.89 -5.73 11.56
CA GLY A 364 13.57 -5.84 10.94
C GLY A 364 13.47 -5.06 9.62
N PRO A 365 12.42 -5.34 8.83
CA PRO A 365 12.29 -4.80 7.49
C PRO A 365 11.93 -3.31 7.50
N ALA A 366 12.35 -2.60 6.45
CA ALA A 366 12.40 -1.13 6.37
C ALA A 366 11.07 -0.40 6.67
N MET A 367 9.95 -0.97 6.21
CA MET A 367 8.63 -0.32 6.22
C MET A 367 8.07 -0.09 7.63
N THR A 368 8.51 -0.87 8.63
CA THR A 368 8.06 -0.74 10.03
C THR A 368 8.28 0.68 10.56
N TRP A 369 9.47 1.23 10.32
CA TRP A 369 9.85 2.55 10.83
C TRP A 369 9.02 3.67 10.21
N SER A 370 8.55 3.49 8.97
CA SER A 370 7.63 4.44 8.35
C SER A 370 6.29 4.53 9.07
N MET A 371 5.75 3.41 9.56
CA MET A 371 4.48 3.41 10.31
C MET A 371 4.61 4.08 11.67
N HIS A 372 5.75 3.86 12.34
CA HIS A 372 6.07 4.60 13.56
C HIS A 372 6.23 6.10 13.31
N ALA A 373 6.94 6.49 12.23
CA ALA A 373 7.10 7.90 11.86
C ALA A 373 5.73 8.58 11.63
N ILE A 374 4.82 7.94 10.89
CA ILE A 374 3.45 8.45 10.69
C ILE A 374 2.71 8.61 12.02
N GLY A 375 2.81 7.62 12.90
CA GLY A 375 2.17 7.66 14.22
C GLY A 375 2.68 8.80 15.11
N HIS A 376 3.99 9.02 15.16
CA HIS A 376 4.59 10.10 15.94
C HIS A 376 4.32 11.49 15.32
N LEU A 377 4.25 11.61 13.99
CA LEU A 377 3.79 12.84 13.32
C LEU A 377 2.36 13.19 13.73
N GLU A 378 1.46 12.21 13.80
CA GLU A 378 0.07 12.40 14.25
C GLU A 378 -0.02 12.87 15.71
N LEU A 379 0.89 12.40 16.56
CA LEU A 379 1.01 12.82 17.95
C LEU A 379 1.80 14.13 18.15
N LYS A 380 2.35 14.68 17.07
CA LYS A 380 3.25 15.86 17.07
C LYS A 380 4.57 15.66 17.82
N ASP A 381 5.00 14.40 17.95
CA ASP A 381 6.30 14.02 18.51
C ASP A 381 7.37 14.08 17.40
N PHE A 382 7.62 15.29 16.91
CA PHE A 382 8.30 15.54 15.64
C PHE A 382 9.77 15.09 15.57
N GLU A 383 10.52 15.24 16.67
CA GLU A 383 11.93 14.85 16.71
C GLU A 383 12.08 13.33 16.54
N LEU A 384 11.24 12.56 17.25
CA LEU A 384 11.22 11.10 17.14
C LEU A 384 10.67 10.65 15.79
N ALA A 385 9.66 11.33 15.27
CA ALA A 385 9.16 11.07 13.92
C ALA A 385 10.24 11.25 12.84
N GLU A 386 11.04 12.31 12.91
CA GLU A 386 12.13 12.58 11.97
C GLU A 386 13.22 11.49 12.06
N GLU A 387 13.59 11.08 13.28
CA GLU A 387 14.55 9.99 13.49
C GLU A 387 14.07 8.69 12.83
N LEU A 388 12.82 8.30 13.08
CA LEU A 388 12.26 7.05 12.56
C LEU A 388 11.98 7.12 11.05
N PHE A 389 11.65 8.31 10.53
CA PHE A 389 11.56 8.53 9.09
C PHE A 389 12.91 8.32 8.41
N ARG A 390 13.99 8.91 8.94
CA ARG A 390 15.35 8.67 8.42
C ARG A 390 15.74 7.21 8.52
N ARG A 391 15.41 6.56 9.66
CA ARG A 391 15.65 5.14 9.88
C ARG A 391 15.01 4.26 8.80
N SER A 392 13.84 4.64 8.26
CA SER A 392 13.14 3.82 7.26
C SER A 392 13.80 3.76 5.88
N TYR A 393 14.73 4.67 5.56
CA TYR A 393 15.40 4.67 4.25
C TYR A 393 16.93 4.78 4.29
N GLU A 394 17.54 5.56 5.20
CA GLU A 394 18.99 5.87 5.14
C GLU A 394 19.86 4.62 5.21
N THR A 395 19.47 3.63 6.01
CA THR A 395 20.22 2.37 6.15
C THR A 395 19.78 1.27 5.20
N TYR A 396 18.74 1.48 4.40
CA TYR A 396 18.15 0.49 3.50
C TYR A 396 18.39 0.81 2.01
N VAL A 397 18.55 2.09 1.67
CA VAL A 397 18.89 2.51 0.31
C VAL A 397 20.35 2.23 0.00
N ARG A 398 20.63 1.79 -1.23
CA ARG A 398 21.99 1.50 -1.72
C ARG A 398 22.34 2.32 -2.96
N PRO A 399 23.46 3.05 -2.96
CA PRO A 399 24.00 3.66 -4.17
C PRO A 399 24.51 2.59 -5.16
N PRO A 400 24.72 2.92 -6.44
CA PRO A 400 24.52 4.24 -7.05
C PRO A 400 23.09 4.48 -7.56
N PHE A 401 22.22 3.45 -7.56
CA PHE A 401 20.89 3.52 -8.17
C PHE A 401 19.74 3.78 -7.17
N ASN A 402 20.05 3.99 -5.89
CA ASN A 402 19.08 4.17 -4.82
C ASN A 402 18.08 3.01 -4.70
N VAL A 403 18.62 1.80 -4.71
CA VAL A 403 17.84 0.56 -4.62
C VAL A 403 17.57 0.25 -3.14
N TRP A 404 16.34 -0.09 -2.76
CA TRP A 404 16.04 -0.52 -1.38
C TRP A 404 16.45 -1.97 -1.14
N THR A 405 17.01 -2.25 0.02
CA THR A 405 17.18 -3.62 0.54
C THR A 405 16.17 -3.90 1.64
N GLU A 406 15.76 -5.16 1.77
CA GLU A 406 14.82 -5.60 2.80
C GLU A 406 15.35 -5.33 4.22
N ALA A 407 16.56 -5.82 4.50
CA ALA A 407 17.24 -5.64 5.78
C ALA A 407 18.40 -4.64 5.68
N ARG A 408 18.80 -4.07 6.84
CA ARG A 408 19.95 -3.15 6.94
C ARG A 408 21.27 -3.82 6.55
N SER A 409 21.39 -5.12 6.76
CA SER A 409 22.55 -5.92 6.35
C SER A 409 22.71 -6.02 4.83
N GLY A 410 21.70 -5.64 4.05
CA GLY A 410 21.64 -5.89 2.61
C GLY A 410 21.23 -7.32 2.24
N VAL A 411 20.90 -8.14 3.24
CA VAL A 411 20.31 -9.48 3.05
C VAL A 411 18.81 -9.34 2.75
N GLY A 412 18.26 -10.34 2.07
CA GLY A 412 16.87 -10.38 1.63
C GLY A 412 16.72 -9.87 0.20
N ALA A 413 15.50 -9.47 -0.16
CA ALA A 413 15.24 -8.96 -1.50
C ALA A 413 16.05 -7.69 -1.80
N VAL A 414 16.64 -7.66 -2.99
CA VAL A 414 17.37 -6.49 -3.51
C VAL A 414 16.48 -5.80 -4.53
N ASN A 415 16.23 -4.51 -4.29
CA ASN A 415 15.09 -3.75 -4.83
C ASN A 415 13.77 -4.08 -4.16
N PHE A 416 13.80 -4.04 -2.83
CA PHE A 416 12.65 -4.23 -1.96
C PHE A 416 11.70 -3.03 -2.01
N ILE A 417 10.79 -3.03 -2.98
CA ILE A 417 9.83 -1.96 -3.20
C ILE A 417 8.72 -1.91 -2.14
N THR A 418 8.60 -2.93 -1.30
CA THR A 418 7.81 -2.83 -0.06
C THR A 418 8.35 -1.73 0.85
N GLY A 419 9.67 -1.69 1.08
CA GLY A 419 10.32 -0.65 1.87
C GLY A 419 10.11 0.74 1.26
N ALA A 420 10.25 0.83 -0.07
CA ALA A 420 9.97 2.06 -0.82
C ALA A 420 8.50 2.51 -0.68
N GLY A 421 7.55 1.57 -0.72
CA GLY A 421 6.12 1.83 -0.52
C GLY A 421 5.83 2.38 0.87
N GLY A 422 6.36 1.74 1.92
CA GLY A 422 6.26 2.25 3.30
C GLY A 422 6.87 3.64 3.45
N PHE A 423 8.05 3.90 2.86
CA PHE A 423 8.67 5.23 2.84
C PHE A 423 7.77 6.29 2.18
N LEU A 424 7.18 5.99 1.00
CA LEU A 424 6.25 6.92 0.35
C LEU A 424 4.99 7.18 1.18
N GLN A 425 4.53 6.18 1.96
CA GLN A 425 3.42 6.40 2.87
C GLN A 425 3.79 7.40 3.99
N ALA A 426 5.01 7.37 4.53
CA ALA A 426 5.45 8.36 5.50
C ALA A 426 5.49 9.78 4.89
N VAL A 427 5.82 9.91 3.60
CA VAL A 427 5.78 11.19 2.89
C VAL A 427 4.34 11.67 2.66
N LEU A 428 3.46 10.83 2.11
CA LEU A 428 2.07 11.22 1.74
C LEU A 428 1.13 11.31 2.95
N PHE A 429 1.10 10.27 3.77
CA PHE A 429 0.17 10.17 4.89
C PHE A 429 0.80 10.69 6.19
N GLY A 430 2.11 10.64 6.34
CA GLY A 430 2.80 11.28 7.47
C GLY A 430 2.90 12.80 7.26
N TYR A 431 3.89 13.25 6.49
CA TYR A 431 4.17 14.68 6.28
C TYR A 431 3.08 15.41 5.49
N GLY A 432 2.43 14.71 4.56
CA GLY A 432 1.27 15.24 3.85
C GLY A 432 -0.01 15.30 4.69
N GLY A 433 -0.09 14.53 5.78
CA GLY A 433 -1.25 14.52 6.68
C GLY A 433 -2.53 13.97 6.06
N ILE A 434 -2.43 13.23 4.96
CA ILE A 434 -3.60 12.66 4.28
C ILE A 434 -4.17 11.52 5.12
N ARG A 435 -5.50 11.45 5.26
CA ARG A 435 -6.23 10.32 5.84
C ARG A 435 -7.44 9.99 4.95
N LEU A 436 -7.66 8.70 4.70
CA LEU A 436 -8.72 8.22 3.81
C LEU A 436 -9.75 7.42 4.59
N THR A 437 -10.94 7.99 4.78
CA THR A 437 -12.08 7.24 5.31
C THR A 437 -13.04 6.88 4.18
N LEU A 438 -13.99 5.97 4.45
CA LEU A 438 -15.02 5.65 3.48
C LEU A 438 -15.92 6.83 3.12
N ASN A 439 -15.92 7.95 3.85
CA ASN A 439 -16.84 9.07 3.58
C ASN A 439 -16.11 10.37 3.18
N GLU A 440 -14.83 10.49 3.49
CA GLU A 440 -14.08 11.73 3.31
C GLU A 440 -12.58 11.47 3.14
N LEU A 441 -11.92 12.39 2.43
CA LEU A 441 -10.47 12.55 2.48
C LEU A 441 -10.17 13.72 3.39
N GLU A 442 -9.40 13.47 4.43
CA GLU A 442 -8.92 14.49 5.34
C GLU A 442 -7.47 14.85 5.03
N ILE A 443 -7.17 16.14 5.08
CA ILE A 443 -5.82 16.67 5.10
C ILE A 443 -5.64 17.37 6.44
N MET A 444 -4.94 16.71 7.35
CA MET A 444 -4.53 17.26 8.63
C MET A 444 -3.02 17.14 8.75
N PRO A 445 -2.30 18.18 8.34
CA PRO A 445 -0.87 18.09 8.30
C PRO A 445 -0.21 18.23 9.66
N PRO A 446 0.99 17.64 9.83
CA PRO A 446 1.66 17.67 11.13
C PRO A 446 2.18 19.08 11.49
N GLY A 447 2.30 19.99 10.51
CA GLY A 447 2.90 21.31 10.71
C GLY A 447 4.43 21.31 10.68
N ARG A 448 5.03 20.25 10.13
CA ARG A 448 6.47 20.14 9.90
C ARG A 448 6.73 19.48 8.55
N LEU A 449 7.76 19.95 7.87
CA LEU A 449 8.27 19.39 6.62
C LEU A 449 9.39 18.37 6.92
N PRO A 450 9.62 17.37 6.04
CA PRO A 450 10.63 16.35 6.27
C PRO A 450 12.04 16.93 6.18
N ASN A 451 12.92 16.49 7.09
CA ASN A 451 14.34 16.82 7.11
C ASN A 451 14.60 18.34 7.06
N ARG A 452 15.33 18.82 6.05
CA ARG A 452 15.69 20.23 5.84
C ARG A 452 14.84 20.91 4.76
N SER A 453 13.78 20.26 4.29
CA SER A 453 12.99 20.77 3.17
C SER A 453 12.19 22.02 3.55
N THR A 454 12.01 22.91 2.57
CA THR A 454 11.26 24.18 2.72
C THR A 454 9.88 24.11 2.09
N GLN A 455 9.66 23.14 1.20
CA GLN A 455 8.39 22.87 0.55
C GLN A 455 8.26 21.38 0.22
N LEU A 456 7.05 20.85 0.38
CA LEU A 456 6.64 19.53 -0.10
C LEU A 456 5.39 19.72 -0.98
N ALA A 457 5.38 19.14 -2.17
CA ALA A 457 4.24 19.22 -3.07
C ALA A 457 3.87 17.85 -3.64
N PHE A 458 2.59 17.56 -3.70
CA PHE A 458 2.00 16.42 -4.37
C PHE A 458 1.24 16.92 -5.58
N HIS A 459 1.66 16.46 -6.76
CA HIS A 459 1.02 16.84 -8.02
C HIS A 459 0.18 15.69 -8.55
N GLY A 460 -1.08 15.96 -8.86
CA GLY A 460 -2.00 15.00 -9.44
C GLY A 460 -2.54 13.95 -8.46
N LEU A 461 -2.91 14.33 -7.23
CA LEU A 461 -3.68 13.46 -6.34
C LEU A 461 -5.10 13.27 -6.90
N LYS A 462 -5.64 12.05 -6.81
CA LYS A 462 -6.99 11.70 -7.25
C LYS A 462 -7.90 11.44 -6.06
N TYR A 463 -9.09 12.03 -6.10
CA TYR A 463 -10.17 11.72 -5.16
C TYR A 463 -11.52 12.05 -5.78
N ASN A 464 -12.41 11.06 -5.82
CA ASN A 464 -13.79 11.17 -6.30
C ASN A 464 -13.93 11.86 -7.67
N GLY A 465 -13.08 11.48 -8.63
CA GLY A 465 -13.05 12.07 -9.97
C GLY A 465 -12.41 13.47 -10.07
N ALA A 466 -11.95 14.05 -8.95
CA ALA A 466 -11.10 15.23 -8.96
C ALA A 466 -9.62 14.84 -9.07
N THR A 467 -8.87 15.65 -9.83
CA THR A 467 -7.41 15.69 -9.77
C THR A 467 -7.01 17.02 -9.14
N PHE A 468 -6.18 17.00 -8.11
CA PHE A 468 -5.75 18.20 -7.41
C PHE A 468 -4.30 18.10 -6.95
N ASP A 469 -3.68 19.25 -6.77
CA ASP A 469 -2.34 19.38 -6.22
C ASP A 469 -2.43 19.86 -4.78
N VAL A 470 -1.49 19.41 -3.96
CA VAL A 470 -1.31 19.89 -2.58
C VAL A 470 0.10 20.41 -2.45
N MET A 471 0.25 21.67 -2.09
CA MET A 471 1.55 22.29 -1.79
C MET A 471 1.60 22.68 -0.32
N ILE A 472 2.72 22.34 0.30
CA ILE A 472 2.97 22.47 1.72
C ILE A 472 4.17 23.36 1.90
N GLU A 473 3.97 24.47 2.58
CA GLU A 473 5.01 25.37 3.05
C GLU A 473 4.99 25.41 4.58
N LYS A 474 5.94 26.13 5.17
CA LYS A 474 6.15 26.13 6.63
C LYS A 474 4.89 26.47 7.44
N GLU A 475 4.07 27.39 6.95
CA GLU A 475 2.89 27.91 7.67
C GLU A 475 1.58 27.70 6.90
N MET A 476 1.65 27.32 5.63
CA MET A 476 0.52 27.30 4.71
C MET A 476 0.41 26.00 3.93
N TYR A 477 -0.82 25.57 3.70
CA TYR A 477 -1.22 24.52 2.77
C TYR A 477 -2.01 25.15 1.65
N HIS A 478 -1.75 24.69 0.44
CA HIS A 478 -2.46 25.11 -0.76
C HIS A 478 -3.02 23.86 -1.45
N VAL A 479 -4.32 23.85 -1.71
CA VAL A 479 -5.02 22.81 -2.46
C VAL A 479 -5.53 23.42 -3.75
N ASN A 480 -4.96 23.00 -4.88
CA ASN A 480 -5.30 23.51 -6.19
C ASN A 480 -6.03 22.43 -7.01
N VAL A 481 -7.23 22.70 -7.48
CA VAL A 481 -7.97 21.73 -8.31
C VAL A 481 -7.50 21.82 -9.76
N VAL A 482 -6.92 20.74 -10.27
CA VAL A 482 -6.36 20.66 -11.63
C VAL A 482 -7.39 20.20 -12.64
N ALA A 483 -8.23 19.21 -12.28
CA ALA A 483 -9.27 18.69 -13.14
C ALA A 483 -10.43 18.12 -12.33
N LEU A 484 -11.62 18.09 -12.93
CA LEU A 484 -12.82 17.44 -12.40
C LEU A 484 -13.42 16.58 -13.52
N ASN A 485 -13.81 15.35 -13.24
CA ASN A 485 -14.50 14.50 -14.21
C ASN A 485 -15.88 15.09 -14.55
N ASN A 486 -16.22 15.06 -15.85
CA ASN A 486 -17.42 15.69 -16.41
C ASN A 486 -18.75 15.06 -15.94
N ASP A 487 -18.71 13.86 -15.33
CA ASP A 487 -19.89 13.02 -15.19
C ASP A 487 -20.82 13.37 -14.02
N ASN A 488 -20.49 14.27 -13.09
CA ASN A 488 -21.47 14.89 -12.15
C ASN A 488 -20.91 15.91 -11.13
N SER A 489 -19.62 16.26 -11.10
CA SER A 489 -19.10 17.27 -10.15
C SER A 489 -18.70 18.56 -10.86
N GLN A 490 -19.53 19.61 -10.76
CA GLN A 490 -19.12 20.98 -11.13
C GLN A 490 -18.06 21.56 -10.17
N SER A 491 -17.83 20.91 -9.03
CA SER A 491 -16.91 21.35 -7.99
C SER A 491 -16.56 20.24 -6.98
N MET A 492 -15.37 20.30 -6.41
CA MET A 492 -14.91 19.52 -5.26
C MET A 492 -15.41 20.16 -3.95
N LEU A 493 -16.22 19.45 -3.18
CA LEU A 493 -16.77 19.97 -1.92
C LEU A 493 -15.74 19.85 -0.80
N TYR A 494 -15.67 20.85 0.06
CA TYR A 494 -14.79 20.83 1.22
C TYR A 494 -15.44 21.43 2.46
N GLU A 495 -14.88 21.09 3.62
CA GLU A 495 -15.14 21.72 4.90
C GLU A 495 -13.81 22.09 5.57
N HIS A 496 -13.69 23.34 5.98
CA HIS A 496 -12.53 23.90 6.67
C HIS A 496 -13.02 24.83 7.77
N GLU A 497 -12.55 24.65 9.00
CA GLU A 497 -12.98 25.45 10.18
C GLU A 497 -14.52 25.59 10.32
N GLN A 498 -15.25 24.49 10.11
CA GLN A 498 -16.74 24.43 10.13
C GLN A 498 -17.43 25.22 9.01
N GLN A 499 -16.68 25.76 8.05
CA GLN A 499 -17.22 26.40 6.85
C GLN A 499 -17.17 25.42 5.69
N ARG A 500 -18.30 25.28 4.99
CA ARG A 500 -18.39 24.45 3.78
C ARG A 500 -18.22 25.30 2.54
N GLY A 501 -17.49 24.77 1.58
CA GLY A 501 -17.25 25.42 0.29
C GLY A 501 -17.15 24.42 -0.85
N SER A 502 -16.87 24.95 -2.03
CA SER A 502 -16.71 24.17 -3.25
C SER A 502 -15.59 24.76 -4.11
N LEU A 503 -14.71 23.93 -4.64
CA LEU A 503 -13.59 24.32 -5.51
C LEU A 503 -13.84 23.84 -6.94
N ARG A 504 -13.69 24.72 -7.91
CA ARG A 504 -13.74 24.44 -9.35
C ARG A 504 -12.33 24.27 -9.90
N VAL A 505 -12.24 23.84 -11.16
CA VAL A 505 -10.95 23.76 -11.86
C VAL A 505 -10.23 25.11 -11.83
N ASN A 506 -8.96 25.10 -11.44
CA ASN A 506 -8.07 26.23 -11.18
C ASN A 506 -8.36 27.04 -9.89
N ASP A 507 -9.33 26.64 -9.07
CA ASP A 507 -9.48 27.24 -7.74
C ASP A 507 -8.37 26.72 -6.81
N THR A 508 -7.86 27.62 -5.96
CA THR A 508 -6.90 27.30 -4.91
C THR A 508 -7.47 27.66 -3.54
N LEU A 509 -7.53 26.69 -2.64
CA LEU A 509 -7.80 26.92 -1.22
C LEU A 509 -6.48 26.99 -0.46
N SER A 510 -6.29 28.03 0.36
CA SER A 510 -5.10 28.18 1.19
C SER A 510 -5.47 28.27 2.66
N PHE A 511 -4.81 27.50 3.51
CA PHE A 511 -5.09 27.45 4.95
C PHE A 511 -3.84 27.18 5.77
N ARG A 512 -3.89 27.45 7.07
CA ARG A 512 -2.75 27.26 7.97
C ARG A 512 -2.51 25.79 8.30
N VAL A 513 -1.25 25.41 8.48
CA VAL A 513 -0.80 24.03 8.75
C VAL A 513 -1.45 23.33 9.95
N ASP A 514 -2.02 24.09 10.90
CA ASP A 514 -2.62 23.59 12.14
C ASP A 514 -4.14 23.38 12.04
N THR A 515 -4.72 23.54 10.85
CA THR A 515 -6.15 23.41 10.61
C THR A 515 -6.48 22.17 9.77
N ARG A 516 -7.64 21.58 10.04
CA ARG A 516 -8.15 20.39 9.34
C ARG A 516 -8.92 20.80 8.10
N LEU A 517 -8.58 20.22 6.95
CA LEU A 517 -9.39 20.27 5.74
C LEU A 517 -10.03 18.90 5.50
N ILE A 518 -11.34 18.89 5.26
CA ILE A 518 -12.09 17.71 4.86
C ILE A 518 -12.56 17.92 3.44
N ILE A 519 -12.17 17.03 2.52
CA ILE A 519 -12.71 16.95 1.17
C ILE A 519 -13.86 15.94 1.21
N HIS A 520 -15.07 16.46 1.03
CA HIS A 520 -16.31 15.69 1.12
C HIS A 520 -16.64 15.03 -0.21
N LEU A 521 -17.30 13.90 -0.11
CA LEU A 521 -18.07 13.35 -1.23
C LEU A 521 -19.36 14.14 -1.40
N ALA A 522 -19.85 14.20 -2.63
CA ALA A 522 -21.17 14.75 -2.91
C ALA A 522 -22.32 13.95 -2.24
N ALA A 523 -22.13 12.64 -2.03
CA ALA A 523 -23.10 11.76 -1.39
C ALA A 523 -22.40 10.58 -0.68
N PRO A 524 -23.00 10.02 0.38
CA PRO A 524 -22.55 8.76 0.98
C PRO A 524 -22.72 7.60 -0.02
N LEU A 525 -21.94 6.52 0.16
CA LEU A 525 -22.02 5.30 -0.68
C LEU A 525 -23.40 4.64 -0.62
N CYS A 526 -23.91 4.49 0.59
CA CYS A 526 -25.22 3.96 0.89
C CYS A 526 -25.92 4.92 1.86
N PRO A 527 -27.26 5.05 1.76
CA PRO A 527 -28.05 5.90 2.64
C PRO A 527 -27.93 5.55 4.12
#